data_AF-A0A2S3R3K2-F1
#
_entry.id   AF-A0A2S3R3K2-F1
#
_cell.length_a   1.000
_cell.length_b   1.000
_cell.length_c   1.000
_cell.angle_alpha   90.00
_cell.angle_beta   90.00
_cell.angle_gamma   90.00
#
_symmetry.space_group_name_H-M   'P 1'
#
loop_
_entity.id
_entity.type
_entity.pdbx_description
1 polymer ?
#
loop_
_entity_poly.entity_id
_entity_poly.type
_entity_poly.pdbx_seq_one_letter_code
_entity_poly.pdbx_strand_id
1 'polypeptide(L)'
;MQGARGRDFTQAFKESGITRKDAQGYTWHHVDDFNPETGSTTMQLVKREAHEATFPHGGSVSQYEKEFGVTYDTREAIVVSEEKGWLKGKPPKCK
;
A
#
# COMPACT_ATOMS: atom_id res chain seq x y z
N MET A 1 -0.31 -4.10 3.79
CA MET A 1 -0.10 -4.30 2.35
C MET A 1 -1.16 -5.24 1.83
N GLN A 2 -1.92 -4.79 0.82
CA GLN A 2 -3.02 -5.55 0.22
C GLN A 2 -2.77 -5.88 -1.26
N GLY A 3 -1.50 -5.83 -1.69
CA GLY A 3 -1.09 -6.13 -3.06
C GLY A 3 -1.40 -5.02 -4.08
N ALA A 4 -2.08 -3.95 -3.66
CA ALA A 4 -2.41 -2.81 -4.52
C ALA A 4 -2.46 -1.49 -3.74
N ARG A 5 -1.84 -0.44 -4.29
CA ARG A 5 -1.72 0.88 -3.66
C ARG A 5 -3.08 1.49 -3.36
N GLY A 6 -4.04 1.35 -4.28
CA GLY A 6 -5.39 1.86 -4.09
C GLY A 6 -6.14 1.22 -2.91
N ARG A 7 -5.89 -0.07 -2.63
CA ARG A 7 -6.45 -0.78 -1.48
C ARG A 7 -5.81 -0.28 -0.18
N ASP A 8 -4.49 -0.12 -0.16
CA ASP A 8 -3.77 0.41 0.99
C ASP A 8 -4.18 1.85 1.31
N PHE A 9 -4.27 2.71 0.29
CA PHE A 9 -4.70 4.11 0.47
C PHE A 9 -6.11 4.18 1.05
N THR A 10 -7.01 3.31 0.59
CA THR A 10 -8.37 3.22 1.13
C THR A 10 -8.36 2.83 2.61
N GLN A 11 -7.51 1.88 2.99
CA GLN A 11 -7.36 1.47 4.39
C GLN A 11 -6.71 2.58 5.23
N ALA A 12 -5.69 3.27 4.72
CA ALA A 12 -5.02 4.38 5.40
C ALA A 12 -5.98 5.55 5.68
N PHE A 13 -6.83 5.92 4.71
CA PHE A 13 -7.89 6.91 4.93
C PHE A 13 -8.89 6.46 6.00
N LYS A 14 -9.26 5.18 6.00
CA LYS A 14 -10.20 4.62 6.99
C LYS A 14 -9.61 4.64 8.40
N GLU A 15 -8.34 4.23 8.56
CA GLU A 15 -7.68 4.12 9.86
C GLU A 15 -7.28 5.49 10.44
N SER A 16 -6.83 6.41 9.60
CA SER A 16 -6.43 7.75 10.05
C SER A 16 -7.60 8.68 10.37
N GLY A 17 -8.81 8.37 9.86
CA GLY A 17 -9.96 9.26 9.95
C GLY A 17 -9.85 10.52 9.09
N ILE A 18 -8.80 10.64 8.27
CA ILE A 18 -8.59 11.79 7.37
C ILE A 18 -9.54 11.66 6.18
N THR A 19 -10.23 12.75 5.84
CA THR A 19 -11.08 12.75 4.64
C THR A 19 -10.24 12.99 3.38
N ARG A 20 -10.72 12.49 2.23
CA ARG A 20 -10.09 12.79 0.93
C ARG A 20 -10.07 14.29 0.62
N LYS A 21 -11.02 15.05 1.15
CA LYS A 21 -11.08 16.51 1.00
C LYS A 21 -9.92 17.18 1.75
N ASP A 22 -9.58 16.69 2.94
CA ASP A 22 -8.50 17.25 3.76
C ASP A 22 -7.10 16.85 3.26
N ALA A 23 -7.00 15.72 2.55
CA ALA A 23 -5.76 15.25 1.94
C ALA A 23 -5.47 15.83 0.54
N GLN A 24 -6.12 16.92 0.15
CA GLN A 24 -5.84 17.58 -1.14
C GLN A 24 -4.39 18.09 -1.18
N GLY A 25 -3.67 17.75 -2.25
CA GLY A 25 -2.24 18.06 -2.39
C GLY A 25 -1.29 17.09 -1.67
N TYR A 26 -1.83 16.08 -0.99
CA TYR A 26 -1.06 15.03 -0.34
C TYR A 26 -1.16 13.69 -1.08
N THR A 27 -0.26 12.78 -0.76
CA THR A 27 -0.29 11.38 -1.15
C THR A 27 0.11 10.51 0.02
N TRP A 28 -0.40 9.28 0.05
CA TRP A 28 0.06 8.28 0.98
C TRP A 28 1.37 7.68 0.48
N HIS A 29 2.36 7.66 1.36
CA HIS A 29 3.67 7.06 1.16
C HIS A 29 3.76 5.78 1.98
N HIS A 30 4.25 4.72 1.36
CA HIS A 30 4.58 3.46 2.00
C HIS A 30 6.00 3.55 2.56
N VAL A 31 6.14 3.72 3.87
CA VAL A 31 7.46 3.81 4.53
C VAL A 31 8.23 2.49 4.33
N ASP A 32 9.56 2.52 4.35
CA ASP A 32 10.43 1.34 4.14
C ASP A 32 10.51 0.41 5.38
N ASP A 33 9.36 -0.04 5.89
CA ASP A 33 9.21 -0.78 7.15
C ASP A 33 8.31 -2.02 7.05
N PHE A 34 8.26 -2.67 5.89
CA PHE A 34 7.40 -3.81 5.63
C PHE A 34 7.70 -4.96 6.57
N ASN A 35 6.67 -5.45 7.27
CA ASN A 35 6.73 -6.68 8.05
C ASN A 35 6.07 -7.84 7.28
N PRO A 36 6.83 -8.83 6.78
CA PRO A 36 6.31 -9.94 5.99
C PRO A 36 5.50 -10.97 6.80
N GLU A 37 5.63 -10.99 8.12
CA GLU A 37 4.87 -11.89 8.99
C GLU A 37 3.42 -11.42 9.15
N THR A 38 3.24 -10.11 9.33
CA THR A 38 1.93 -9.49 9.60
C THR A 38 1.31 -8.81 8.38
N GLY A 39 2.11 -8.55 7.33
CA GLY A 39 1.72 -7.78 6.16
C GLY A 39 1.62 -6.28 6.41
N SER A 40 2.12 -5.77 7.54
CA SER A 40 1.99 -4.36 7.93
C SER A 40 3.10 -3.47 7.36
N THR A 41 2.78 -2.18 7.20
CA THR A 41 3.72 -1.07 6.93
C THR A 41 3.13 0.20 7.51
N THR A 42 3.95 1.19 7.79
CA THR A 42 3.49 2.55 8.09
C THR A 42 3.08 3.27 6.81
N MET A 43 1.83 3.75 6.79
CA MET A 43 1.32 4.66 5.77
C MET A 43 1.49 6.10 6.26
N GLN A 44 2.32 6.89 5.58
CA GLN A 44 2.59 8.28 5.93
C GLN A 44 1.91 9.23 4.92
N LEU A 45 1.11 10.18 5.39
CA LEU A 45 0.55 11.21 4.52
C LEU A 45 1.57 12.33 4.32
N VAL A 46 2.02 12.55 3.09
CA VAL A 46 3.06 13.52 2.75
C VAL A 46 2.61 14.45 1.63
N LYS A 47 3.18 15.67 1.57
CA LYS A 47 2.92 16.58 0.45
C LYS A 47 3.38 15.92 -0.85
N ARG A 48 2.55 15.98 -1.89
CA ARG A 48 2.83 15.32 -3.17
C ARG A 48 4.17 15.77 -3.77
N GLU A 49 4.42 17.07 -3.79
CA GLU A 49 5.66 17.63 -4.33
C GLU A 49 6.91 17.11 -3.60
N ALA A 50 6.84 16.98 -2.27
CA ALA A 50 7.93 16.42 -1.46
C ALA A 50 8.14 14.93 -1.73
N HIS A 51 7.05 14.18 -1.97
CA HIS A 51 7.12 12.76 -2.34
C HIS A 51 7.72 12.53 -3.73
N GLU A 52 7.32 13.34 -4.70
CA GLU A 52 7.82 13.23 -6.07
C GLU A 52 9.29 13.65 -6.19
N ALA A 53 9.73 14.63 -5.39
CA ALA A 53 11.11 15.08 -5.35
C ALA A 53 12.11 14.03 -4.85
N THR A 54 11.65 12.95 -4.21
CA THR A 54 12.51 11.86 -3.74
C THR A 54 12.54 10.65 -4.68
N PHE A 55 11.89 10.71 -5.85
CA PHE A 55 11.92 9.61 -6.80
C PHE A 55 13.29 9.46 -7.50
N PRO A 56 13.71 8.20 -7.80
CA PRO A 56 13.11 6.95 -7.36
C PRO A 56 13.43 6.67 -5.89
N HIS A 57 12.42 6.33 -5.08
CA HIS A 57 12.64 5.88 -3.71
C HIS A 57 12.12 4.45 -3.51
N GLY A 58 12.86 3.67 -2.73
CA GLY A 58 12.40 2.41 -2.18
C GLY A 58 11.40 2.65 -1.05
N GLY A 59 10.55 1.66 -0.81
CA GLY A 59 9.62 1.65 0.31
C GLY A 59 9.03 0.26 0.49
N SER A 60 8.04 0.11 1.36
CA SER A 60 7.43 -1.19 1.64
C SER A 60 6.89 -1.91 0.40
N VAL A 61 6.54 -1.17 -0.66
CA VAL A 61 6.19 -1.78 -1.96
C VAL A 61 7.37 -2.60 -2.51
N SER A 62 8.56 -2.02 -2.60
CA SER A 62 9.74 -2.74 -3.10
C SER A 62 10.16 -3.90 -2.19
N GLN A 63 9.99 -3.75 -0.87
CA GLN A 63 10.26 -4.83 0.09
C GLN A 63 9.27 -6.00 -0.10
N TYR A 64 7.98 -5.69 -0.27
CA TYR A 64 6.93 -6.67 -0.58
C TYR A 64 7.20 -7.41 -1.90
N GLU A 65 7.51 -6.66 -2.97
CA GLU A 65 7.79 -7.25 -4.29
C GLU A 65 9.00 -8.19 -4.24
N LYS A 66 10.05 -7.81 -3.51
CA LYS A 66 11.24 -8.64 -3.30
C LYS A 66 10.95 -9.89 -2.48
N GLU A 67 10.16 -9.78 -1.41
CA GLU A 67 9.82 -10.91 -0.53
C GLU A 67 9.01 -11.98 -1.27
N PHE A 68 8.02 -11.57 -2.06
CA PHE A 68 7.08 -12.50 -2.69
C PHE A 68 7.33 -12.77 -4.17
N GLY A 69 8.29 -12.08 -4.79
CA GLY A 69 8.62 -12.27 -6.21
C GLY A 69 7.49 -11.85 -7.17
N VAL A 70 6.69 -10.86 -6.78
CA VAL A 70 5.55 -10.34 -7.55
C VAL A 70 5.69 -8.84 -7.79
N THR A 71 4.99 -8.30 -8.78
CA THR A 71 4.86 -6.85 -8.97
C THR A 71 3.61 -6.34 -8.25
N TYR A 72 3.73 -5.23 -7.54
CA TYR A 72 2.60 -4.60 -6.84
C TYR A 72 1.60 -4.02 -7.84
N ASP A 73 0.34 -3.85 -7.41
CA ASP A 73 -0.79 -3.49 -8.27
C ASP A 73 -1.19 -4.54 -9.33
N THR A 74 -0.66 -5.77 -9.26
CA THR A 74 -1.11 -6.90 -10.10
C THR A 74 -2.07 -7.84 -9.37
N ARG A 75 -2.73 -8.73 -10.12
CA ARG A 75 -3.63 -9.75 -9.52
C ARG A 75 -2.84 -10.71 -8.64
N GLU A 76 -1.64 -11.09 -9.05
CA GLU A 76 -0.75 -11.98 -8.31
C GLU A 76 -0.43 -11.41 -6.93
N ALA A 77 -0.05 -10.12 -6.85
CA ALA A 77 0.20 -9.48 -5.57
C ALA A 77 -1.05 -9.42 -4.67
N ILE A 78 -2.23 -9.18 -5.24
CA ILE A 78 -3.49 -9.21 -4.48
C ILE A 78 -3.79 -10.62 -3.96
N VAL A 79 -3.56 -11.66 -4.78
CA VAL A 79 -3.74 -13.07 -4.40
C VAL A 79 -2.79 -13.46 -3.27
N VAL A 80 -1.51 -13.07 -3.32
CA VAL A 80 -0.56 -13.28 -2.21
C VAL A 80 -1.10 -12.67 -0.91
N SER A 81 -1.59 -11.43 -0.96
CA SER A 81 -2.18 -10.77 0.21
C SER A 81 -3.49 -11.44 0.67
N GLU A 82 -4.26 -12.03 -0.24
CA GLU A 82 -5.47 -12.78 0.08
C GLU A 82 -5.16 -14.09 0.79
N GLU A 83 -4.23 -14.89 0.26
CA GLU A 83 -3.80 -16.17 0.84
C GLU A 83 -3.20 -15.98 2.24
N LYS A 84 -2.56 -14.83 2.49
CA LYS A 84 -2.05 -14.43 3.81
C LYS A 84 -3.14 -13.87 4.75
N GLY A 85 -4.36 -13.66 4.28
CA GLY A 85 -5.46 -13.11 5.07
C GLY A 85 -5.38 -11.60 5.34
N TRP A 86 -4.65 -10.85 4.51
CA TRP A 86 -4.37 -9.42 4.73
C TRP A 86 -5.38 -8.46 4.10
N LEU A 87 -6.25 -8.94 3.20
CA LEU A 87 -7.27 -8.11 2.57
C LEU A 87 -8.29 -7.58 3.60
N LYS A 88 -8.53 -6.27 3.60
CA LYS A 88 -9.51 -5.60 4.47
C LYS A 88 -10.83 -5.26 3.76
N GLY A 89 -10.97 -5.66 2.50
CA GLY A 89 -12.13 -5.39 1.65
C GLY A 89 -12.56 -6.60 0.83
N LYS A 90 -13.34 -6.37 -0.23
CA LYS A 90 -13.84 -7.48 -1.06
C LYS A 90 -12.68 -8.29 -1.67
N PRO A 91 -12.79 -9.64 -1.65
CA PRO A 91 -11.93 -10.52 -2.44
C PRO A 91 -11.85 -10.06 -3.90
N PRO A 92 -10.70 -10.23 -4.58
CA PRO A 92 -10.65 -10.06 -6.03
C PRO A 92 -11.71 -10.94 -6.68
N LYS A 93 -12.47 -10.40 -7.63
CA LYS A 93 -13.42 -11.24 -8.38
C LYS A 93 -12.62 -12.27 -9.17
N CYS A 94 -12.89 -13.55 -8.94
CA CYS A 94 -12.45 -14.60 -9.85
C CYS A 94 -13.03 -14.28 -11.24
N LYS A 95 -12.14 -13.91 -12.16
CA LYS A 95 -12.33 -14.17 -13.59
C LYS A 95 -11.47 -15.37 -13.93
#